data_AF-A0A9E3G6M5-F1
#
_entry.id   AF-A0A9E3G6M5-F1
#
_cell.length_a   1.000
_cell.length_b   1.000
_cell.length_c   1.000
_cell.angle_alpha   90.00
_cell.angle_beta   90.00
_cell.angle_gamma   90.00
#
_symmetry.space_group_name_H-M   'P 1'
#
loop_
_entity.id
_entity.type
_entity.pdbx_description
1 polymer ?
#
loop_
_entity_poly.entity_id
_entity_poly.type
_entity_poly.pdbx_seq_one_letter_code
_entity_poly.pdbx_strand_id
1 'polypeptide(L)'
;MACSVSGRHEDNNGVDARVTAWAPFDNGGYLTEVDLKIQLKATIQPPGDNGMHRSYFLAGVNRYDDLRAATVDVARILVVLFLPPDAAEWISHTEDELALRRCGYWVSLRGAAATSNRSGATVYIPKAQAF
;
A
#
# COMPACT_ATOMS: atom_id res chain seq x y z
N MET A 1 -3.73 16.60 6.70
CA MET A 1 -3.90 15.17 6.32
C MET A 1 -4.97 14.59 7.23
N ALA A 2 -5.99 13.96 6.67
CA ALA A 2 -6.96 13.17 7.43
C ALA A 2 -6.87 11.73 6.96
N CYS A 3 -6.97 10.80 7.90
CA CYS A 3 -7.01 9.37 7.66
C CYS A 3 -8.34 8.85 8.22
N SER A 4 -9.09 8.12 7.39
CA SER A 4 -10.31 7.45 7.81
C SER A 4 -10.21 5.95 7.56
N VAL A 5 -10.61 5.16 8.54
CA VAL A 5 -10.81 3.71 8.39
C VAL A 5 -12.08 3.48 7.57
N SER A 6 -11.98 2.60 6.58
CA SER A 6 -13.06 2.36 5.62
C SER A 6 -14.20 1.50 6.20
N GLY A 7 -15.40 1.63 5.62
CA GLY A 7 -16.57 0.84 6.02
C GLY A 7 -16.69 -0.51 5.29
N ARG A 8 -17.62 -1.38 5.70
CA ARG A 8 -17.81 -2.76 5.17
C ARG A 8 -17.92 -2.87 3.62
N HIS A 9 -18.50 -1.87 2.96
CA HIS A 9 -18.61 -1.86 1.48
C HIS A 9 -17.28 -1.55 0.78
N GLU A 10 -16.38 -0.82 1.43
CA GLU A 10 -15.06 -0.47 0.89
C GLU A 10 -14.04 -1.59 1.13
N ASP A 11 -14.16 -2.33 2.24
CA ASP A 11 -13.37 -3.54 2.52
C ASP A 11 -13.57 -4.62 1.43
N ASN A 12 -14.82 -4.83 0.99
CA ASN A 12 -15.11 -5.73 -0.14
C ASN A 12 -14.41 -5.33 -1.45
N ASN A 13 -14.03 -4.05 -1.60
CA ASN A 13 -13.30 -3.51 -2.74
C ASN A 13 -11.78 -3.44 -2.51
N GLY A 14 -11.28 -4.05 -1.42
CA GLY A 14 -9.87 -4.08 -1.08
C GLY A 14 -9.30 -2.74 -0.66
N VAL A 15 -10.13 -1.84 -0.11
CA VAL A 15 -9.72 -0.52 0.38
C VAL A 15 -9.78 -0.55 1.89
N ASP A 16 -8.62 -0.52 2.54
CA ASP A 16 -8.48 -0.59 3.99
C ASP A 16 -8.42 0.80 4.64
N ALA A 17 -7.89 1.79 3.92
CA ALA A 17 -7.82 3.16 4.39
C ALA A 17 -7.99 4.18 3.25
N ARG A 18 -8.35 5.40 3.63
CA ARG A 18 -8.34 6.56 2.74
C ARG A 18 -7.53 7.69 3.37
N VAL A 19 -6.66 8.30 2.58
CA VAL A 19 -5.92 9.49 2.94
C VAL A 19 -6.35 10.62 2.02
N THR A 20 -6.71 11.75 2.61
CA THR A 20 -7.01 12.98 1.86
C THR A 20 -5.86 13.97 2.04
N ALA A 21 -5.40 14.49 0.91
CA ALA A 21 -4.39 15.53 0.84
C ALA A 21 -5.03 16.82 0.33
N TRP A 22 -4.58 17.96 0.85
CA TRP A 22 -5.05 19.29 0.46
C TRP A 22 -3.89 20.12 -0.06
N ALA A 23 -4.21 21.05 -0.96
CA ALA A 23 -3.28 22.02 -1.51
C ALA A 23 -2.60 22.88 -0.41
N PRO A 24 -1.42 23.49 -0.72
CA PRO A 24 -0.74 23.48 -2.02
C PRO A 24 -0.01 22.16 -2.30
N PHE A 25 -0.06 21.72 -3.56
CA PHE A 25 0.77 20.61 -4.05
C PHE A 25 2.00 21.16 -4.78
N ASP A 26 3.18 20.66 -4.44
CA ASP A 26 4.40 20.96 -5.16
C ASP A 26 4.26 20.49 -6.62
N ASN A 27 4.62 21.36 -7.58
CA ASN A 27 4.35 21.23 -9.03
C ASN A 27 2.91 21.55 -9.48
N GLY A 28 2.05 22.03 -8.58
CA GLY A 28 0.75 22.61 -8.91
C GLY A 28 -0.32 21.58 -9.28
N GLY A 29 -1.41 22.08 -9.84
CA GLY A 29 -2.65 21.33 -10.11
C GLY A 29 -3.86 22.19 -9.76
N TYR A 30 -4.95 22.06 -10.52
CA TYR A 30 -6.19 22.80 -10.23
C TYR A 30 -7.01 22.17 -9.10
N LEU A 31 -6.75 20.89 -8.78
CA LEU A 31 -7.36 20.19 -7.66
C LEU A 31 -6.72 20.68 -6.35
N THR A 32 -7.57 21.09 -5.41
CA THR A 32 -7.15 21.54 -4.08
C THR A 32 -7.32 20.48 -3.00
N GLU A 33 -7.95 19.36 -3.36
CA GLU A 33 -8.21 18.21 -2.50
C GLU A 33 -8.10 16.95 -3.36
N VAL A 34 -7.37 15.95 -2.87
CA VAL A 34 -7.15 14.67 -3.56
C VAL A 34 -7.25 13.54 -2.55
N ASP A 35 -8.00 12.51 -2.92
CA ASP A 35 -8.08 11.28 -2.17
C ASP A 35 -7.18 10.20 -2.73
N LEU A 36 -6.62 9.41 -1.82
CA LEU A 36 -5.92 8.18 -2.10
C LEU A 36 -6.58 7.06 -1.32
N LYS A 37 -6.97 6.01 -2.04
CA LYS A 37 -7.45 4.75 -1.44
C LYS A 37 -6.28 3.81 -1.28
N ILE A 38 -6.16 3.19 -0.12
CA ILE A 38 -5.00 2.39 0.26
C ILE A 38 -5.46 0.97 0.54
N GLN A 39 -4.81 0.01 -0.11
CA GLN A 39 -4.85 -1.38 0.28
C GLN A 39 -3.64 -1.67 1.18
N LEU A 40 -3.90 -2.03 2.43
CA LEU A 40 -2.90 -2.35 3.43
C LEU A 40 -2.66 -3.86 3.44
N LYS A 41 -1.39 -4.26 3.38
CA LYS A 41 -0.94 -5.64 3.60
C LYS A 41 0.19 -5.65 4.62
N ALA A 42 0.23 -6.71 5.41
CA ALA A 42 1.32 -7.01 6.32
C ALA A 42 1.72 -8.48 6.15
N THR A 43 3.02 -8.77 6.18
CA THR A 43 3.52 -10.13 6.03
C THR A 43 4.81 -10.34 6.80
N ILE A 44 4.99 -11.53 7.36
CA ILE A 44 6.26 -11.99 7.95
C ILE A 44 7.19 -12.64 6.91
N GLN A 45 6.71 -12.86 5.69
CA GLN A 45 7.52 -13.43 4.63
C GLN A 45 8.60 -12.42 4.22
N PRO A 46 9.88 -12.81 4.20
CA PRO A 46 10.94 -11.94 3.74
C PRO A 46 10.70 -11.52 2.28
N PRO A 47 10.76 -10.22 1.96
CA PRO A 47 10.66 -9.78 0.57
C PRO A 47 11.86 -10.25 -0.24
N GLY A 48 11.64 -10.61 -1.50
CA GLY A 48 12.74 -10.65 -2.45
C GLY A 48 13.35 -9.25 -2.61
N ASP A 49 14.65 -9.18 -2.83
CA ASP A 49 15.38 -7.92 -2.95
C ASP A 49 16.29 -7.96 -4.17
N ASN A 50 16.10 -7.02 -5.10
CA ASN A 50 16.93 -6.86 -6.29
C ASN A 50 17.84 -5.61 -6.23
N GLY A 51 18.07 -5.08 -5.04
CA GLY A 51 18.81 -3.85 -4.80
C GLY A 51 17.90 -2.62 -4.75
N MET A 52 17.01 -2.46 -5.73
CA MET A 52 16.16 -1.27 -5.89
C MET A 52 14.72 -1.47 -5.40
N HIS A 53 14.21 -2.69 -5.43
CA HIS A 53 12.82 -3.02 -5.13
C HIS A 53 12.73 -4.16 -4.11
N ARG A 54 11.64 -4.14 -3.34
CA ARG A 54 11.14 -5.27 -2.55
C ARG A 54 10.06 -5.99 -3.33
N SER A 55 10.10 -7.31 -3.45
CA SER A 55 9.02 -8.07 -4.09
C SER A 55 7.98 -8.55 -3.08
N TYR A 56 6.72 -8.52 -3.48
CA TYR A 56 5.59 -9.04 -2.72
C TYR A 56 4.62 -9.75 -3.67
N PHE A 57 4.21 -10.98 -3.35
CA PHE A 57 3.20 -11.66 -4.12
C PHE A 57 1.81 -11.27 -3.62
N LEU A 58 1.08 -10.51 -4.43
CA LEU A 58 -0.31 -10.16 -4.17
C LEU A 58 -1.23 -11.28 -4.64
N ALA A 59 -1.78 -12.02 -3.69
CA ALA A 59 -2.72 -13.10 -3.96
C ALA A 59 -4.08 -12.57 -4.46
N GLY A 60 -4.66 -13.29 -5.42
CA GLY A 60 -5.92 -12.96 -6.07
C GLY A 60 -5.74 -11.98 -7.23
N VAL A 61 -5.86 -12.49 -8.46
CA VAL A 61 -5.74 -11.65 -9.67
C VAL A 61 -6.73 -10.48 -9.68
N ASN A 62 -7.94 -10.67 -9.15
CA ASN A 62 -8.93 -9.59 -9.03
C ASN A 62 -8.42 -8.42 -8.18
N ARG A 63 -7.66 -8.67 -7.10
CA ARG A 63 -7.10 -7.62 -6.24
C ARG A 63 -6.02 -6.83 -6.99
N TYR A 64 -5.19 -7.55 -7.75
CA TYR A 64 -4.22 -6.92 -8.64
C TYR A 64 -4.93 -6.07 -9.71
N ASP A 65 -5.99 -6.60 -10.30
CA ASP A 65 -6.79 -5.95 -11.34
C ASP A 65 -7.51 -4.68 -10.84
N ASP A 66 -8.00 -4.72 -9.60
CA ASP A 66 -8.59 -3.57 -8.91
C ASP A 66 -7.56 -2.44 -8.69
N LEU A 67 -6.34 -2.78 -8.26
CA LEU A 67 -5.29 -1.79 -7.98
C LEU A 67 -4.70 -1.16 -9.26
N ARG A 68 -4.67 -1.91 -10.36
CA ARG A 68 -4.14 -1.43 -11.64
C ARG A 68 -5.14 -0.64 -12.48
N ALA A 69 -6.43 -0.71 -12.13
CA ALA A 69 -7.49 -0.13 -12.92
C ALA A 69 -7.23 1.36 -13.20
N ALA A 70 -7.13 1.72 -14.48
CA ALA A 70 -6.98 3.12 -14.89
C ALA A 70 -8.33 3.87 -14.93
N THR A 71 -9.43 3.12 -14.94
CA THR A 71 -10.82 3.58 -15.10
C THR A 71 -11.47 4.05 -13.79
N VAL A 72 -10.80 3.91 -12.65
CA VAL A 72 -11.29 4.45 -11.38
C VAL A 72 -10.87 5.90 -11.21
N ASP A 73 -11.77 6.71 -10.66
CA ASP A 73 -11.53 8.13 -10.41
C ASP A 73 -10.45 8.32 -9.34
N VAL A 74 -10.66 7.72 -8.17
CA VAL A 74 -9.72 7.76 -7.04
C VAL A 74 -8.61 6.73 -7.22
N ALA A 75 -7.36 7.20 -7.25
CA ALA A 75 -6.19 6.35 -7.35
C ALA A 75 -6.09 5.40 -6.14
N ARG A 76 -5.66 4.17 -6.41
CA ARG A 76 -5.41 3.16 -5.40
C ARG A 76 -3.91 2.85 -5.32
N ILE A 77 -3.40 2.74 -4.10
CA ILE A 77 -2.03 2.30 -3.85
C ILE A 77 -2.01 1.05 -2.99
N LEU A 78 -1.01 0.21 -3.21
CA LEU A 78 -0.69 -0.91 -2.34
C LEU A 78 0.38 -0.46 -1.35
N VAL A 79 0.16 -0.75 -0.08
CA VAL A 79 1.14 -0.58 1.00
C VAL A 79 1.40 -1.95 1.60
N VAL A 80 2.68 -2.32 1.73
CA VAL A 80 3.12 -3.59 2.30
C VAL A 80 4.10 -3.34 3.44
N LEU A 81 3.76 -3.81 4.62
CA LEU A 81 4.64 -3.86 5.78
C LEU A 81 5.27 -5.25 5.91
N PHE A 82 6.60 -5.32 5.89
CA PHE A 82 7.36 -6.55 6.08
C PHE A 82 7.79 -6.67 7.54
N LEU A 83 7.09 -7.52 8.29
CA LEU A 83 7.24 -7.67 9.73
C LEU A 83 8.30 -8.72 10.10
N PRO A 84 8.92 -8.62 11.30
CA PRO A 84 9.69 -9.71 11.87
C PRO A 84 8.87 -11.00 12.02
N PRO A 85 9.50 -12.19 11.99
CA PRO A 85 8.80 -13.46 12.21
C PRO A 85 8.12 -13.56 13.58
N ASP A 86 8.72 -12.97 14.61
CA ASP A 86 8.15 -12.93 15.96
C ASP A 86 7.22 -11.72 16.12
N ALA A 87 5.96 -12.00 16.49
CA ALA A 87 4.94 -10.98 16.74
C ALA A 87 5.25 -10.11 17.96
N ALA A 88 6.00 -10.63 18.94
CA ALA A 88 6.44 -9.85 20.09
C ALA A 88 7.42 -8.72 19.70
N GLU A 89 8.04 -8.83 18.52
CA GLU A 89 8.93 -7.79 17.99
C GLU A 89 8.19 -6.76 17.12
N TRP A 90 6.89 -6.90 16.84
CA TRP A 90 6.21 -5.99 15.90
C TRP A 90 6.04 -4.58 16.47
N ILE A 91 5.71 -4.50 17.76
CA ILE A 91 5.47 -3.25 18.47
C ILE A 91 6.12 -3.32 19.85
N SER A 92 6.86 -2.28 20.20
CA SER A 92 7.36 -2.05 21.56
C SER A 92 6.71 -0.80 22.10
N HIS A 93 6.23 -0.87 23.34
CA HIS A 93 5.59 0.24 24.03
C HIS A 93 6.15 0.31 25.44
N THR A 94 6.81 1.42 25.75
CA THR A 94 7.35 1.78 27.05
C THR A 94 6.83 3.17 27.43
N GLU A 95 7.12 3.63 28.65
CA GLU A 95 6.80 5.00 29.05
C GLU A 95 7.57 6.04 28.23
N ASP A 96 8.74 5.67 27.67
CA ASP A 96 9.60 6.56 26.91
C ASP A 96 9.27 6.56 25.41
N GLU A 97 8.80 5.45 24.85
CA GLU A 97 8.56 5.34 23.41
C GLU A 97 7.46 4.33 22.99
N LEU A 98 6.90 4.60 21.82
CA LEU A 98 6.12 3.65 21.03
C LEU A 98 6.88 3.40 19.72
N ALA A 99 7.45 2.20 19.56
CA ALA A 99 8.24 1.81 18.40
C ALA A 99 7.56 0.70 17.60
N LEU A 100 7.20 1.00 16.34
CA LEU A 100 6.79 -0.01 15.36
C LEU A 100 8.03 -0.50 14.60
N ARG A 101 8.28 -1.81 14.55
CA ARG A 101 9.45 -2.34 13.83
C ARG A 101 9.19 -2.45 12.32
N ARG A 102 10.21 -2.05 11.55
CA ARG A 102 10.30 -2.07 10.06
C ARG A 102 9.52 -0.94 9.38
N CYS A 103 9.86 -0.67 8.12
CA CYS A 103 9.19 0.33 7.29
C CYS A 103 8.04 -0.29 6.49
N GLY A 104 7.01 0.51 6.25
CA GLY A 104 6.03 0.21 5.21
C GLY A 104 6.55 0.68 3.86
N TYR A 105 6.28 -0.09 2.81
CA TYR A 105 6.64 0.29 1.44
C TYR A 105 5.38 0.41 0.60
N TRP A 106 5.33 1.38 -0.30
CA TRP A 106 4.14 1.63 -1.12
C TRP A 106 4.44 1.64 -2.61
N VAL A 107 3.42 1.36 -3.44
CA VAL A 107 3.49 1.48 -4.90
C VAL A 107 2.10 1.71 -5.50
N SER A 108 2.01 2.51 -6.57
CA SER A 108 0.82 2.56 -7.42
C SER A 108 0.93 1.54 -8.54
N LEU A 109 -0.12 0.74 -8.75
CA LEU A 109 -0.19 -0.19 -9.87
C LEU A 109 -1.01 0.36 -11.05
N ARG A 110 -1.52 1.59 -10.94
CA ARG A 110 -2.39 2.22 -11.94
C ARG A 110 -1.72 2.16 -13.30
N GLY A 111 -2.35 1.49 -14.26
CA GLY A 111 -1.81 1.35 -15.61
C GLY A 111 -0.59 0.43 -15.75
N ALA A 112 -0.31 -0.45 -14.78
CA ALA A 112 0.72 -1.50 -14.92
C ALA A 112 0.39 -2.46 -16.10
N ALA A 113 1.00 -3.65 -16.25
CA ALA A 113 0.62 -4.62 -17.30
C ALA A 113 -0.28 -5.74 -16.73
N ALA A 114 -1.23 -6.28 -17.48
CA ALA A 114 -2.07 -7.39 -16.98
C ALA A 114 -1.23 -8.66 -16.78
N THR A 115 -1.65 -9.53 -15.87
CA THR A 115 -1.01 -10.83 -15.65
C THR A 115 -1.83 -11.96 -16.26
N SER A 116 -1.17 -12.98 -16.80
CA SER A 116 -1.83 -14.24 -17.21
C SER A 116 -2.04 -15.18 -16.03
N ASN A 117 -1.36 -14.96 -14.89
CA ASN A 117 -1.49 -15.78 -13.71
C ASN A 117 -2.79 -15.48 -12.97
N ARG A 118 -3.66 -16.48 -12.83
CA ARG A 118 -4.95 -16.37 -12.14
C ARG A 118 -4.82 -16.34 -10.60
N SER A 119 -3.72 -16.84 -10.04
CA SER A 119 -3.54 -16.89 -8.58
C SER A 119 -3.13 -15.55 -7.98
N GLY A 120 -2.59 -14.62 -8.78
CA GLY A 120 -2.09 -13.34 -8.31
C GLY A 120 -0.95 -12.79 -9.16
N ALA A 121 -0.27 -11.77 -8.65
CA ALA A 121 0.86 -11.13 -9.32
C ALA A 121 1.96 -10.77 -8.32
N THR A 122 3.21 -10.93 -8.75
CA THR A 122 4.36 -10.38 -8.02
C THR A 122 4.48 -8.89 -8.31
N VAL A 123 4.40 -8.08 -7.26
CA VAL A 123 4.56 -6.65 -7.29
C VAL A 123 5.98 -6.30 -6.84
N TYR A 124 6.63 -5.37 -7.55
CA TYR A 124 7.94 -4.85 -7.19
C TYR A 124 7.78 -3.43 -6.65
N ILE A 125 8.09 -3.25 -5.38
CA ILE A 125 7.85 -2.03 -4.60
C ILE A 125 9.17 -1.28 -4.46
N PRO A 126 9.31 -0.03 -4.95
CA PRO A 126 10.56 0.72 -4.86
C PRO A 126 10.98 0.98 -3.41
N LYS A 127 12.26 0.78 -3.09
CA LYS A 127 12.79 1.07 -1.73
C LYS A 127 12.77 2.56 -1.38
N ALA A 128 12.80 3.43 -2.39
CA ALA A 128 12.66 4.87 -2.20
C ALA A 128 11.25 5.28 -1.72
N GLN A 129 10.25 4.40 -1.87
CA GLN A 129 8.87 4.61 -1.44
C GLN A 129 8.63 3.93 -0.08
N ALA A 130 9.45 4.29 0.91
CA ALA A 130 9.37 3.80 2.29
C ALA A 130 8.78 4.87 3.22
N PHE A 131 8.04 4.44 4.25
CA PHE A 131 7.59 5.26 5.37
C PHE A 131 7.81 4.53 6.71
#